data_AF-A0A9X6RDF4-F1
#
_entry.id   AF-A0A9X6RDF4-F1
#
_cell.length_a   1.000
_cell.length_b   1.000
_cell.length_c   1.000
_cell.angle_alpha   90.00
_cell.angle_beta   90.00
_cell.angle_gamma   90.00
#
_symmetry.space_group_name_H-M   'P 1'
#
loop_
_entity.id
_entity.type
_entity.pdbx_description
1 polymer ?
#
loop_
_entity_poly.entity_id
_entity_poly.type
_entity_poly.pdbx_seq_one_letter_code
_entity_poly.pdbx_strand_id
1 'polypeptide(L)'
;MQISFQELRDIMKKSGIPVYRDEAPTTAKYPYILYEFVNEQHKRASNKVLKDMPLYQIAVITNGTEKDYEPLKTVFNEAGVSYSQFDGMGYDENDDTITQFITYVRCIQ
;
A
#
# COMPACT_ATOMS: atom_id res chain seq x y z
N MET A 1 -2.22 -14.37 5.83
CA MET A 1 -0.82 -14.83 5.76
C MET A 1 0.07 -13.70 6.30
N GLN A 2 1.24 -13.98 6.87
CA GLN A 2 2.18 -12.91 7.25
C GLN A 2 3.18 -12.74 6.11
N ILE A 3 3.22 -11.55 5.48
CA ILE A 3 4.08 -11.28 4.31
C ILE A 3 5.25 -10.39 4.69
N SER A 4 6.39 -10.58 4.01
CA SER A 4 7.54 -9.67 4.15
C SER A 4 7.39 -8.42 3.30
N PHE A 5 8.17 -7.38 3.62
CA PHE A 5 8.21 -6.13 2.84
C PHE A 5 8.57 -6.39 1.35
N GLN A 6 9.52 -7.29 1.10
CA GLN A 6 9.94 -7.63 -0.26
C GLN A 6 8.80 -8.29 -1.03
N GLU A 7 8.09 -9.25 -0.40
CA GLU A 7 6.93 -9.90 -1.00
C GLU A 7 5.80 -8.91 -1.27
N LEU A 8 5.51 -7.99 -0.34
CA LEU A 8 4.52 -6.93 -0.55
C LEU A 8 4.83 -6.14 -1.82
N ARG A 9 6.08 -5.71 -1.99
CA ARG A 9 6.52 -4.95 -3.16
C ARG A 9 6.37 -5.75 -4.45
N ASP A 10 6.70 -7.03 -4.43
CA ASP A 10 6.59 -7.90 -5.60
C ASP A 10 5.12 -8.20 -5.95
N ILE A 11 4.24 -8.35 -4.94
CA ILE A 11 2.79 -8.49 -5.14
C ILE A 11 2.20 -7.20 -5.75
N MET A 12 2.56 -6.03 -5.22
CA MET A 12 2.08 -4.75 -5.77
C MET A 12 2.49 -4.60 -7.24
N LYS A 13 3.72 -4.96 -7.60
CA LYS A 13 4.18 -4.92 -9.00
C LYS A 13 3.43 -5.88 -9.91
N LYS A 14 2.93 -7.01 -9.40
CA LYS A 14 2.11 -7.96 -10.18
C LYS A 14 0.76 -7.37 -10.60
N SER A 15 0.26 -6.35 -9.90
CA SER A 15 -0.98 -5.66 -10.30
C SER A 15 -0.87 -4.95 -11.66
N GLY A 16 0.34 -4.75 -12.18
CA GLY A 16 0.60 -3.99 -13.40
C GLY A 16 0.64 -2.47 -13.20
N ILE A 17 0.39 -2.00 -11.97
CA ILE A 17 0.39 -0.58 -11.61
C ILE A 17 1.83 -0.17 -11.20
N PRO A 18 2.34 0.98 -11.65
CA PRO A 18 3.62 1.50 -11.21
C PRO A 18 3.65 1.70 -9.70
N VAL A 19 4.72 1.24 -9.03
CA VAL A 19 4.86 1.29 -7.58
C VAL A 19 6.07 2.14 -7.20
N TYR A 20 5.84 3.19 -6.42
CA TYR A 20 6.86 4.09 -5.90
C TYR A 20 6.87 4.09 -4.37
N ARG A 21 8.03 4.42 -3.81
CA ARG A 21 8.26 4.47 -2.37
C ARG A 21 8.32 5.93 -1.95
N ASP A 22 7.55 6.30 -0.93
CA ASP A 22 7.48 7.62 -0.31
C ASP A 22 6.98 8.73 -1.28
N GLU A 23 7.60 8.90 -2.46
CA GLU A 23 7.23 9.92 -3.44
C GLU A 23 7.21 9.35 -4.88
N ALA A 24 6.24 9.80 -5.68
CA ALA A 24 6.19 9.51 -7.12
C ALA A 24 6.87 10.63 -7.91
N PRO A 25 7.56 10.31 -9.02
CA PRO A 25 8.12 11.35 -9.89
C PRO A 25 6.99 12.22 -10.48
N THR A 26 7.28 13.50 -10.73
CA THR A 26 6.33 14.45 -11.36
C THR A 26 5.84 14.04 -12.74
N THR A 27 6.50 13.07 -13.37
CA THR A 27 6.13 12.48 -14.67
C THR A 27 5.36 11.18 -14.57
N ALA A 28 5.00 10.74 -13.35
CA ALA A 28 4.23 9.52 -13.13
C ALA A 28 2.87 9.61 -13.83
N LYS A 29 2.48 8.52 -14.49
CA LYS A 29 1.17 8.41 -15.13
C LYS A 29 0.21 7.71 -14.16
N TYR A 30 -1.00 8.24 -14.05
CA TYR A 30 -2.08 7.61 -13.30
C TYR A 30 -2.60 6.34 -14.01
N PRO A 31 -3.06 5.32 -13.26
CA PRO A 31 -2.93 5.19 -11.80
C PRO A 31 -1.52 4.77 -11.38
N TYR A 32 -1.07 5.17 -10.19
CA TYR A 32 0.16 4.66 -9.57
C TYR A 32 -0.02 4.39 -8.07
N ILE A 33 0.82 3.52 -7.53
CA ILE A 33 0.82 3.15 -6.11
C ILE A 33 1.97 3.84 -5.41
N LEU A 34 1.67 4.55 -4.34
CA LEU A 34 2.62 4.99 -3.32
C LEU A 34 2.55 4.06 -2.14
N TYR A 35 3.69 3.72 -1.58
CA TYR A 35 3.74 3.12 -0.26
C TYR A 35 4.74 3.84 0.64
N GLU A 36 4.34 4.04 1.88
CA GLU A 36 5.11 4.75 2.90
C GLU A 36 5.13 3.93 4.20
N PHE A 37 6.21 4.10 4.95
CA PHE A 37 6.31 3.50 6.28
C PHE A 37 5.58 4.38 7.30
N VAL A 38 4.60 3.81 8.00
CA VAL A 38 3.83 4.54 9.01
C VAL A 38 4.43 4.35 10.39
N ASN A 39 4.56 3.09 10.81
CA ASN A 39 5.11 2.72 12.11
C ASN A 39 5.51 1.24 12.12
N GLU A 40 6.05 0.78 13.24
CA GLU A 40 6.30 -0.63 13.49
C GLU A 40 5.77 -1.04 14.86
N GLN A 41 5.35 -2.31 14.96
CA GLN A 41 4.98 -2.92 16.23
C GLN A 41 5.92 -4.08 16.56
N HIS A 42 6.45 -4.08 17.78
CA HIS A 42 7.29 -5.16 18.27
C HIS A 42 6.45 -6.17 19.03
N LYS A 43 6.44 -7.43 18.57
CA LYS A 43 5.94 -8.53 19.39
C LYS A 43 7.05 -8.91 20.36
N ARG A 44 6.84 -8.65 21.65
CA ARG A 44 7.82 -8.94 22.72
C ARG A 44 7.42 -10.16 23.52
N ALA A 45 8.40 -10.93 23.97
CA ALA A 45 8.25 -11.89 25.06
C ALA A 45 9.31 -11.59 26.11
N SER A 46 8.85 -11.26 27.32
CA SER A 46 9.68 -10.70 28.38
C SER A 46 10.49 -9.50 27.86
N ASN A 47 11.80 -9.47 28.07
CA ASN A 47 12.68 -8.38 27.63
C ASN A 47 13.19 -8.51 26.18
N LYS A 48 12.75 -9.51 25.41
CA LYS A 48 13.23 -9.73 24.03
C LYS A 48 12.15 -9.39 23.01
N VAL A 49 12.53 -8.66 21.97
CA VAL A 49 11.73 -8.51 20.75
C VAL A 49 11.80 -9.83 19.99
N LEU A 50 10.64 -10.43 19.73
CA LEU A 50 10.52 -11.69 19.00
C LEU A 50 10.27 -11.49 17.50
N LYS A 51 9.50 -10.46 17.15
CA LYS A 51 9.16 -10.12 15.75
C LYS A 51 8.90 -8.64 15.60
N ASP A 52 9.36 -8.09 14.48
CA ASP A 52 9.07 -6.73 14.05
C ASP A 52 7.94 -6.78 13.03
N MET A 53 6.94 -5.91 13.22
CA MET A 53 5.75 -5.86 12.39
C MET A 53 5.54 -4.45 11.84
N PRO A 54 6.28 -4.05 10.79
CA PRO A 54 6.12 -2.75 10.16
C PRO A 54 4.74 -2.64 9.49
N LEU A 55 4.12 -1.47 9.65
CA LEU A 55 2.89 -1.06 9.00
C LEU A 55 3.22 -0.13 7.84
N TYR A 56 2.81 -0.53 6.66
CA TYR A 56 2.92 0.30 5.47
C TYR A 56 1.55 0.84 5.09
N GLN A 57 1.49 2.13 4.79
CA GLN A 57 0.36 2.75 4.14
C GLN A 57 0.57 2.63 2.64
N ILE A 58 -0.45 2.19 1.92
CA ILE A 58 -0.45 2.01 0.47
C ILE A 58 -1.54 2.91 -0.08
N ALA A 59 -1.15 3.94 -0.83
CA ALA A 59 -2.06 4.87 -1.48
C ALA A 59 -2.05 4.63 -2.99
N VAL A 60 -3.22 4.31 -3.56
CA VAL A 60 -3.41 4.26 -5.00
C VAL A 60 -3.88 5.62 -5.46
N ILE A 61 -3.03 6.34 -6.18
CA ILE A 61 -3.36 7.65 -6.73
C ILE A 61 -3.88 7.45 -8.14
N THR A 62 -5.09 7.94 -8.40
CA THR A 62 -5.75 7.83 -9.71
C THR A 62 -6.52 9.10 -10.02
N ASN A 63 -6.65 9.41 -11.31
CA ASN A 63 -7.59 10.40 -11.83
C ASN A 63 -8.92 9.76 -12.29
N GLY A 64 -9.08 8.46 -12.04
CA GLY A 64 -10.20 7.63 -12.46
C GLY A 64 -11.14 7.30 -11.31
N THR A 65 -11.53 6.03 -11.22
CA THR A 65 -12.57 5.57 -10.27
C THR A 65 -12.06 4.41 -9.45
N GLU A 66 -12.90 3.87 -8.58
CA GLU A 66 -12.61 2.70 -7.73
C GLU A 66 -12.16 1.45 -8.50
N LYS A 67 -12.36 1.42 -9.82
CA LYS A 67 -11.90 0.34 -10.70
C LYS A 67 -10.39 0.24 -10.81
N ASP A 68 -9.66 1.34 -10.61
CA ASP A 68 -8.21 1.39 -10.78
C ASP A 68 -7.45 0.59 -9.72
N TYR A 69 -8.03 0.38 -8.54
CA TYR A 69 -7.42 -0.45 -7.48
C TYR A 69 -7.91 -1.91 -7.47
N GLU A 70 -8.87 -2.29 -8.34
CA GLU A 70 -9.35 -3.67 -8.43
C GLU A 70 -8.24 -4.70 -8.76
N PRO A 71 -7.29 -4.41 -9.69
CA PRO A 71 -6.17 -5.31 -9.94
C PRO A 71 -5.31 -5.52 -8.69
N LEU A 72 -5.10 -4.46 -7.90
CA LEU A 72 -4.36 -4.51 -6.65
C LEU A 72 -5.09 -5.38 -5.60
N LYS A 73 -6.41 -5.19 -5.48
CA LYS A 73 -7.26 -6.00 -4.59
C LYS A 73 -7.21 -7.48 -4.95
N THR A 74 -7.20 -7.80 -6.24
CA THR A 74 -7.11 -9.17 -6.74
C THR A 74 -5.80 -9.82 -6.32
N VAL A 75 -4.65 -9.18 -6.62
CA VAL A 75 -3.34 -9.75 -6.24
C VAL A 75 -3.15 -9.85 -4.73
N PHE A 76 -3.73 -8.93 -3.95
CA PHE A 76 -3.69 -9.00 -2.48
C PHE A 76 -4.50 -10.19 -1.95
N ASN A 77 -5.69 -10.43 -2.50
CA ASN A 77 -6.52 -11.57 -2.11
C ASN A 77 -5.87 -12.90 -2.53
N GLU A 78 -5.33 -12.99 -3.75
CA GLU A 78 -4.64 -14.18 -4.25
C GLU A 78 -3.40 -14.52 -3.42
N ALA A 79 -2.64 -13.51 -2.99
CA ALA A 79 -1.48 -13.70 -2.13
C ALA A 79 -1.83 -13.84 -0.64
N GLY A 80 -3.11 -13.75 -0.26
CA GLY A 80 -3.56 -13.87 1.13
C GLY A 80 -3.03 -12.75 2.05
N VAL A 81 -2.84 -11.55 1.47
CA VAL A 81 -2.40 -10.34 2.16
C VAL A 81 -3.55 -9.82 3.03
N SER A 82 -3.26 -9.53 4.29
CA SER A 82 -4.21 -8.86 5.16
C SER A 82 -4.06 -7.35 5.01
N TYR A 83 -5.07 -6.69 4.44
CA TYR A 83 -5.13 -5.24 4.26
C TYR A 83 -6.41 -4.68 4.89
N SER A 84 -6.38 -3.41 5.30
CA SER A 84 -7.56 -2.68 5.76
C SER A 84 -8.49 -2.31 4.60
N GLN A 85 -9.70 -1.83 4.89
CA GLN A 85 -10.54 -1.23 3.84
C GLN A 85 -9.80 -0.10 3.11
N PHE A 86 -10.20 0.16 1.86
CA PHE A 86 -9.69 1.30 1.11
C PHE A 86 -10.52 2.53 1.45
N ASP A 87 -9.86 3.58 1.91
CA ASP A 87 -10.46 4.88 2.19
C ASP A 87 -10.11 5.84 1.05
N GLY A 88 -11.13 6.32 0.35
CA GLY A 88 -10.99 7.30 -0.73
C GLY A 88 -10.94 8.72 -0.17
N MET A 89 -9.90 9.47 -0.49
CA MET A 89 -9.76 10.87 -0.14
C MET A 89 -9.36 11.67 -1.39
N GLY A 90 -9.72 12.95 -1.44
CA GLY A 90 -9.15 13.86 -2.45
C GLY A 90 -7.63 13.92 -2.29
N TYR A 91 -6.91 13.89 -3.40
CA TYR A 91 -5.45 14.03 -3.41
C TYR A 91 -5.10 15.39 -4.00
N ASP A 92 -4.50 16.25 -3.16
CA ASP A 92 -4.30 17.70 -3.41
C ASP A 92 -5.62 18.51 -3.39
N GLU A 93 -5.71 19.48 -2.48
CA GLU A 93 -6.89 20.37 -2.35
C GLU A 93 -7.10 21.27 -3.60
N ASN A 94 -6.20 21.25 -4.58
CA ASN A 94 -6.23 22.12 -5.75
C ASN A 94 -6.63 21.44 -7.07
N ASP A 95 -6.69 20.11 -7.13
CA ASP A 95 -7.05 19.39 -8.36
C ASP A 95 -8.19 18.39 -8.06
N ASP A 96 -9.43 18.85 -8.22
CA ASP A 96 -10.71 18.13 -7.97
C ASP A 96 -10.83 16.78 -8.72
N THR A 97 -9.85 16.43 -9.55
CA THR A 97 -9.86 15.25 -10.41
C THR A 97 -9.03 14.08 -9.88
N ILE A 98 -8.16 14.30 -8.88
CA ILE A 98 -7.28 13.23 -8.35
C ILE A 98 -7.84 12.68 -7.04
N THR A 99 -8.00 11.36 -7.00
CA THR A 99 -8.40 10.63 -5.79
C THR A 99 -7.26 9.73 -5.33
N GLN A 100 -7.03 9.68 -4.03
CA GLN A 100 -6.18 8.71 -3.38
C GLN A 100 -7.03 7.66 -2.65
N PHE A 101 -6.76 6.38 -2.92
CA PHE A 101 -7.34 5.28 -2.17
C PHE A 101 -6.28 4.68 -1.26
N ILE A 102 -6.44 4.88 0.04
CA ILE A 102 -5.48 4.50 1.05
C ILE A 102 -5.89 3.19 1.70
N THR A 103 -4.96 2.26 1.85
CA THR A 103 -5.10 1.07 2.68
C THR A 103 -3.85 0.87 3.54
N TYR A 104 -3.96 0.05 4.58
CA TYR A 104 -2.87 -0.28 5.47
C TYR A 104 -2.57 -1.76 5.41
N VAL A 105 -1.28 -2.09 5.27
CA VAL A 105 -0.80 -3.47 5.22
C VAL A 105 0.29 -3.66 6.25
N ARG A 106 0.06 -4.62 7.15
CA ARG A 106 1.06 -5.01 8.15
C ARG A 106 1.90 -6.15 7.62
N CYS A 107 3.20 -5.89 7.54
CA CYS A 107 4.20 -6.89 7.16
C CYS A 107 4.85 -7.48 8.42
N ILE A 108 5.59 -8.57 8.21
CA ILE A 108 6.52 -9.11 9.20
C ILE A 108 7.95 -8.98 8.67
N GLN A 109 8.88 -8.77 9.60
CA GLN A 109 10.31 -8.77 9.33
C GLN A 109 11.01 -9.81 10.23
#